data_AF-W1YHG5-F1
#
_entry.id   AF-W1YHG5-F1
#
_cell.length_a   1.000
_cell.length_b   1.000
_cell.length_c   1.000
_cell.angle_alpha   90.00
_cell.angle_beta   90.00
_cell.angle_gamma   90.00
#
_symmetry.space_group_name_H-M   'P 1'
#
loop_
_entity.id
_entity.type
_entity.pdbx_description
1 polymer ?
#
loop_
_entity_poly.entity_id
_entity_poly.type
_entity_poly.pdbx_seq_one_letter_code
_entity_poly.pdbx_strand_id
1 'polypeptide(L)' 'PSAMIGLSLNTAAYAAETLRAAISSIDKGQWEAAASIGMTPWQTMRRAILPQAARVALPPLSNSFISLVKDTSL' A
#
# COMPACT_ATOMS: atom_id res chain seq x y z
N PRO A 1 -8.84 -9.80 26.60
CA PRO A 1 -7.52 -9.19 26.28
C PRO A 1 -6.77 -9.89 25.12
N SER A 2 -6.61 -11.22 25.17
CA SER A 2 -5.92 -12.03 24.16
C SER A 2 -6.63 -12.05 22.79
N ALA A 3 -7.97 -12.02 22.76
CA ALA A 3 -8.74 -11.94 21.52
C ALA A 3 -8.54 -10.62 20.76
N MET A 4 -8.42 -9.49 21.46
CA MET A 4 -8.15 -8.18 20.83
C MET A 4 -6.76 -8.14 20.22
N ILE A 5 -5.73 -8.61 20.93
CA ILE A 5 -4.36 -8.63 20.42
C ILE A 5 -4.24 -9.53 19.18
N GLY A 6 -4.91 -10.69 19.19
CA GLY A 6 -4.97 -11.59 18.03
C GLY A 6 -5.65 -10.96 16.81
N LEU A 7 -6.77 -10.25 17.02
CA LEU A 7 -7.49 -9.56 15.94
C LEU A 7 -6.65 -8.40 15.37
N SER A 8 -6.08 -7.55 16.23
CA SER A 8 -5.25 -6.42 15.83
C SER A 8 -4.00 -6.84 15.05
N LEU A 9 -3.35 -7.95 15.46
CA LEU A 9 -2.21 -8.50 14.73
C LEU A 9 -2.61 -9.02 13.35
N ASN A 10 -3.75 -9.71 13.24
CA ASN A 10 -4.25 -10.20 11.96
C ASN A 10 -4.56 -9.04 10.99
N THR A 11 -5.26 -8.01 11.48
CA THR A 11 -5.58 -6.81 10.68
C THR A 11 -4.32 -6.03 10.30
N ALA A 12 -3.35 -5.89 11.22
CA ALA A 12 -2.08 -5.23 10.93
C ALA A 12 -1.26 -6.00 9.89
N ALA A 13 -1.23 -7.34 9.97
CA ALA A 13 -0.58 -8.19 8.97
C ALA A 13 -1.25 -8.06 7.60
N TYR A 14 -2.59 -8.01 7.56
CA TYR A 14 -3.35 -7.83 6.32
C TYR A 14 -3.08 -6.45 5.68
N ALA A 15 -3.00 -5.40 6.49
CA ALA A 15 -2.65 -4.06 6.03
C ALA A 15 -1.20 -3.99 5.48
N ALA A 16 -0.25 -4.62 6.19
CA ALA A 16 1.14 -4.69 5.75
C ALA A 16 1.30 -5.46 4.43
N GLU A 17 0.61 -6.59 4.29
CA GLU A 17 0.58 -7.38 3.06
C GLU A 17 -0.03 -6.60 1.90
N THR A 18 -1.12 -5.87 2.13
CA THR A 18 -1.76 -5.00 1.14
C THR A 18 -0.79 -3.92 0.65
N LEU A 19 -0.07 -3.27 1.57
CA LEU A 19 0.88 -2.22 1.24
C LEU A 19 2.07 -2.78 0.43
N ARG A 20 2.58 -3.94 0.84
CA ARG A 20 3.65 -4.65 0.14
C ARG A 20 3.21 -5.07 -1.26
N ALA A 21 2.03 -5.67 -1.38
CA ALA A 21 1.45 -6.10 -2.65
C ALA A 21 1.22 -4.92 -3.60
N ALA A 22 0.75 -3.78 -3.11
CA ALA A 22 0.54 -2.58 -3.94
C ALA A 22 1.85 -1.95 -4.44
N ILE A 23 2.94 -2.05 -3.67
CA ILE A 23 4.27 -1.63 -4.14
C ILE A 23 4.82 -2.66 -5.15
N SER A 24 4.66 -3.96 -4.88
CA SER A 24 5.11 -5.03 -5.77
C SER A 24 4.30 -5.16 -7.05
N SER A 25 3.06 -4.64 -7.12
CA SER A 25 2.24 -4.66 -8.34
C SER A 25 2.72 -3.67 -9.41
N ILE A 26 3.66 -2.79 -9.07
CA ILE A 26 4.21 -1.82 -10.01
C ILE A 26 5.23 -2.52 -10.89
N ASP A 27 4.97 -2.48 -12.19
CA ASP A 27 5.79 -3.14 -13.18
C ASP A 27 7.21 -2.54 -13.25
N LYS A 28 8.21 -3.39 -13.41
CA LYS A 28 9.62 -2.98 -13.53
C LYS A 28 9.85 -2.08 -14.75
N GLY A 29 9.04 -2.20 -15.79
CA GLY A 29 9.08 -1.33 -16.96
C GLY A 29 8.84 0.15 -16.65
N GLN A 30 8.15 0.49 -15.53
CA GLN A 30 8.02 1.89 -15.09
C GLN A 30 9.38 2.48 -14.67
N TRP A 31 10.26 1.66 -14.09
CA TRP A 31 11.62 2.08 -13.75
C TRP A 31 12.46 2.30 -14.99
N GLU A 32 12.37 1.40 -15.97
CA GLU A 32 13.09 1.48 -17.23
C GLU A 32 12.61 2.66 -18.09
N ALA A 33 11.30 2.92 -18.11
CA ALA A 33 10.72 4.07 -18.80
C ALA A 33 11.16 5.40 -18.14
N ALA A 34 11.15 5.47 -16.82
CA ALA A 34 11.61 6.65 -16.08
C ALA A 34 13.12 6.88 -16.26
N ALA A 35 13.92 5.82 -16.26
CA ALA A 35 15.36 5.90 -16.57
C ALA A 35 15.60 6.37 -18.02
N SER A 36 14.77 5.92 -18.97
CA SER A 36 14.87 6.30 -20.39
C SER A 36 14.62 7.79 -20.64
N ILE A 37 13.85 8.45 -19.77
CA ILE A 37 13.63 9.90 -19.81
C ILE A 37 14.53 10.68 -18.85
N GLY A 38 15.55 10.03 -18.26
CA GLY A 38 16.55 10.66 -17.40
C GLY A 38 16.10 10.95 -15.96
N MET A 39 15.06 10.28 -15.45
CA MET A 39 14.66 10.43 -14.04
C MET A 39 15.62 9.71 -13.09
N THR A 40 15.90 10.34 -11.95
CA THR A 40 16.62 9.68 -10.86
C THR A 40 15.68 8.71 -10.12
N PRO A 41 16.21 7.68 -9.44
CA PRO A 41 15.40 6.72 -8.68
C PRO A 41 14.45 7.37 -7.68
N TRP A 42 14.86 8.49 -7.09
CA TRP A 42 14.04 9.27 -6.17
C TRP A 42 12.89 9.99 -6.86
N GLN A 43 13.12 10.55 -8.06
CA GLN A 43 12.08 11.16 -8.87
C GLN A 43 11.07 10.11 -9.36
N THR A 44 11.55 8.96 -9.84
CA THR A 44 10.73 7.82 -10.25
C THR A 44 9.87 7.33 -9.08
N MET A 45 10.49 7.13 -7.91
CA MET A 45 9.78 6.72 -6.70
C MET A 45 8.67 7.71 -6.35
N ARG A 46 8.98 9.01 -6.26
CA ARG A 46 8.03 10.01 -5.76
C ARG A 46 6.95 10.41 -6.78
N ARG A 47 7.25 10.40 -8.08
CA ARG A 47 6.37 10.93 -9.15
C ARG A 47 5.62 9.85 -9.94
N ALA A 48 6.16 8.64 -10.02
CA ALA A 48 5.53 7.53 -10.75
C ALA A 48 5.05 6.44 -9.79
N ILE A 49 5.95 5.89 -8.98
CA ILE A 49 5.69 4.67 -8.22
C ILE A 49 4.79 4.92 -7.02
N LEU A 50 5.09 5.93 -6.19
CA LEU A 50 4.27 6.26 -5.03
C LEU A 50 2.80 6.56 -5.40
N PRO A 51 2.49 7.41 -6.40
CA PRO A 51 1.10 7.68 -6.77
C PRO A 51 0.41 6.49 -7.45
N GLN A 52 1.14 5.64 -8.19
CA GLN A 52 0.58 4.40 -8.76
C GLN A 52 0.29 3.36 -7.67
N ALA A 53 1.23 3.15 -6.75
CA ALA A 53 1.07 2.29 -5.59
C ALA A 53 -0.11 2.78 -4.75
N ALA A 54 -0.20 4.10 -4.53
CA ALA A 54 -1.31 4.69 -3.80
C ALA A 54 -2.64 4.41 -4.52
N ARG A 55 -2.76 4.56 -5.83
CA ARG A 55 -4.02 4.22 -6.55
C ARG A 55 -4.42 2.75 -6.42
N VAL A 56 -3.46 1.83 -6.35
CA VAL A 56 -3.72 0.39 -6.19
C VAL A 56 -4.00 0.03 -4.73
N ALA A 57 -3.28 0.66 -3.79
CA ALA A 57 -3.42 0.45 -2.36
C ALA A 57 -4.66 1.16 -1.77
N LEU A 58 -5.09 2.29 -2.34
CA LEU A 58 -6.16 3.12 -1.80
C LEU A 58 -7.50 2.38 -1.71
N PRO A 59 -7.98 1.61 -2.72
CA PRO A 59 -9.23 0.87 -2.59
C PRO A 59 -9.22 -0.17 -1.44
N PRO A 60 -8.23 -1.08 -1.33
CA PRO A 60 -8.20 -2.05 -0.22
C PRO A 60 -7.83 -1.42 1.13
N LEU A 61 -6.98 -0.38 1.17
CA LEU A 61 -6.71 0.38 2.40
C LEU A 61 -7.94 1.16 2.86
N SER A 62 -8.73 1.75 1.96
CA SER A 62 -9.97 2.45 2.32
C SER A 62 -11.02 1.48 2.86
N ASN A 63 -11.16 0.29 2.25
CA ASN A 63 -12.02 -0.77 2.79
C ASN A 63 -11.57 -1.22 4.18
N SER A 64 -10.26 -1.42 4.38
CA SER A 64 -9.70 -1.84 5.66
C SER A 64 -9.80 -0.73 6.72
N PHE A 65 -9.61 0.54 6.33
CA PHE A 65 -9.75 1.71 7.19
C PHE A 65 -11.20 1.92 7.62
N ILE A 66 -12.16 1.76 6.70
CA ILE A 66 -13.59 1.77 7.01
C ILE A 66 -13.91 0.64 8.00
N SER A 67 -13.38 -0.58 7.77
CA SER A 67 -13.62 -1.72 8.69
C SER A 67 -13.02 -1.48 10.07
N LEU A 68 -11.79 -0.95 10.16
CA LEU A 68 -11.12 -0.60 11.41
C LEU A 68 -11.84 0.52 12.18
N VAL A 69 -12.31 1.56 11.49
CA VAL A 69 -13.11 2.64 12.11
C VAL A 69 -14.45 2.10 12.60
N LYS A 70 -15.05 1.15 11.87
CA LYS A 70 -16.30 0.51 12.26
C LYS A 70 -16.14 -0.40 13.48
N ASP A 71 -15.05 -1.19 13.54
CA ASP A 71 -14.69 -2.03 14.69
C ASP A 71 -14.22 -1.19 15.90
N THR A 72 -13.66 0.01 15.69
CA THR A 72 -13.30 0.96 16.78
C THR A 72 -14.52 1.72 17.31
N SER A 73 -15.61 1.80 16.53
CA SER A 73 -16.83 2.52 16.91
C SER A 73 -17.87 1.65 17.63
N LEU A 74 -17.57 0.35 17.83
CA LEU A 74 -18.37 -0.59 18.62
C LEU A 74 -17.75 -0.76 20.02
#